data_AF-A0A929K8Q2-F1
#
_entry.id   AF-A0A929K8Q2-F1
#
_cell.length_a   1.000
_cell.length_b   1.000
_cell.length_c   1.000
_cell.angle_alpha   90.00
_cell.angle_beta   90.00
_cell.angle_gamma   90.00
#
_symmetry.space_group_name_H-M   'P 1'
#
loop_
_entity.id
_entity.type
_entity.pdbx_description
1 polymer ?
#
loop_
_entity_poly.entity_id
_entity_poly.type
_entity_poly.pdbx_seq_one_letter_code
_entity_poly.pdbx_strand_id
1 'polypeptide(L)' 'MLAFLVDQVQQLSCQLFQSVWKKLGSKRSLWEQIRSLFFGFKFDSMEDILTALLYGFERDYPIILEEPPPY' A
#
# COMPACT_ATOMS: atom_id res chain seq x y z
N MET A 1 -16.58 -9.87 -4.05
CA MET A 1 -17.52 -8.73 -4.20
C MET A 1 -17.15 -7.52 -3.33
N LEU A 2 -16.71 -7.70 -2.07
CA LEU A 2 -16.30 -6.57 -1.21
C LEU A 2 -15.15 -5.73 -1.77
N ALA A 3 -14.11 -6.36 -2.33
CA ALA A 3 -12.98 -5.64 -2.94
C ALA A 3 -13.41 -4.69 -4.08
N PHE A 4 -14.47 -5.03 -4.80
CA PHE A 4 -15.00 -4.19 -5.87
C PHE A 4 -15.79 -3.00 -5.31
N LEU A 5 -16.60 -3.21 -4.27
CA LEU A 5 -17.31 -2.14 -3.57
C LEU A 5 -16.35 -1.15 -2.90
N VAL A 6 -15.27 -1.64 -2.28
CA VAL A 6 -14.23 -0.80 -1.69
C VAL A 6 -13.53 0.04 -2.76
N ASP A 7 -13.19 -0.54 -3.91
CA ASP A 7 -12.61 0.20 -5.05
C ASP A 7 -13.56 1.29 -5.58
N GLN A 8 -14.86 0.98 -5.68
CA GLN A 8 -15.87 1.94 -6.13
C GLN A 8 -16.11 3.06 -5.10
N VAL A 9 -16.15 2.75 -3.81
CA VAL A 9 -16.29 3.75 -2.75
C VAL A 9 -15.06 4.64 -2.69
N GLN A 10 -13.84 4.09 -2.71
CA GLN A 10 -12.61 4.87 -2.71
C GLN A 10 -12.48 5.77 -3.95
N GLN A 11 -12.90 5.31 -5.13
CA GLN A 11 -12.90 6.15 -6.33
C GLN A 11 -13.86 7.35 -6.22
N LEU A 12 -15.03 7.16 -5.61
CA LEU A 12 -16.04 8.21 -5.50
C LEU A 12 -15.75 9.19 -4.36
N SER A 13 -15.18 8.74 -3.24
CA SER A 13 -15.05 9.55 -2.02
C SER A 13 -13.64 10.04 -1.71
N CYS A 14 -12.58 9.44 -2.28
CA CYS A 14 -11.21 9.67 -1.80
C CYS A 14 -10.30 10.35 -2.83
N GLN A 15 -10.04 11.65 -2.64
CA GLN A 15 -9.09 12.40 -3.47
C GLN A 15 -7.64 11.89 -3.37
N LEU A 16 -7.27 11.33 -2.21
CA LEU A 16 -5.96 10.73 -1.99
C LEU A 16 -5.77 9.50 -2.90
N PHE A 17 -6.76 8.62 -2.96
CA PHE A 17 -6.76 7.45 -3.85
C PHE A 17 -6.65 7.86 -5.32
N GLN A 18 -7.41 8.88 -5.74
CA GLN A 18 -7.34 9.39 -7.11
C GLN A 18 -5.96 9.98 -7.44
N SER A 19 -5.33 10.67 -6.50
CA SER A 19 -3.99 11.24 -6.66
C SER A 19 -2.92 10.15 -6.80
N VAL A 20 -2.99 9.10 -5.97
CA VAL A 20 -2.10 7.93 -6.08
C VAL A 20 -2.32 7.19 -7.41
N TRP A 21 -3.57 7.03 -7.83
CA TRP A 21 -3.88 6.40 -9.11
C TRP A 21 -3.30 7.21 -10.29
N LYS A 22 -3.44 8.54 -10.28
CA LYS A 22 -2.82 9.41 -11.30
C LYS A 22 -1.29 9.24 -11.33
N LYS A 23 -0.65 9.09 -10.17
CA LYS A 23 0.80 8.88 -10.06
C LYS A 23 1.24 7.51 -10.61
N LEU A 24 0.49 6.44 -10.35
CA LEU A 24 0.84 5.07 -10.73
C LEU A 24 0.34 4.65 -12.13
N GLY A 25 -0.56 5.43 -12.73
CA GLY A 25 -1.03 5.26 -14.12
C GLY A 25 -1.96 4.07 -14.36
N SER A 26 -2.02 3.07 -13.47
CA SER A 26 -2.94 1.93 -13.61
C SER A 26 -3.52 1.48 -12.27
N LYS A 27 -4.79 1.04 -12.29
CA LYS A 27 -5.45 0.45 -11.12
C LYS A 27 -4.75 -0.82 -10.65
N ARG A 28 -4.23 -1.62 -11.59
CA ARG A 28 -3.48 -2.84 -11.26
C ARG A 28 -2.24 -2.51 -10.44
N SER A 29 -1.42 -1.56 -10.89
CA SER A 29 -0.22 -1.14 -10.17
C SER A 29 -0.56 -0.56 -8.80
N LEU A 30 -1.63 0.25 -8.71
CA LEU A 30 -2.11 0.77 -7.43
C LEU A 30 -2.45 -0.34 -6.43
N TRP A 31 -3.26 -1.32 -6.83
CA TRP A 31 -3.65 -2.40 -5.94
C TRP A 31 -2.51 -3.35 -5.60
N GLU A 32 -1.57 -3.57 -6.52
CA GLU A 32 -0.37 -4.36 -6.28
C GLU A 32 0.55 -3.70 -5.25
N GLN A 33 0.75 -2.39 -5.37
CA GLN A 33 1.56 -1.61 -4.43
C GLN A 33 0.91 -1.49 -3.05
N ILE A 34 -0.40 -1.23 -2.99
CA ILE A 34 -1.17 -1.24 -1.73
C ILE A 34 -1.02 -2.60 -1.04
N ARG A 35 -1.18 -3.69 -1.79
CA ARG A 35 -1.06 -5.05 -1.23
C ARG A 35 0.35 -5.34 -0.72
N SER A 36 1.37 -4.93 -1.47
CA SER A 36 2.78 -5.06 -1.08
C SER A 36 3.06 -4.35 0.25
N LEU A 37 2.62 -3.10 0.38
CA LEU A 37 2.75 -2.30 1.60
C LEU A 37 1.97 -2.90 2.78
N PHE A 38 0.73 -3.32 2.53
CA PHE A 38 -0.12 -3.92 3.57
C PHE A 38 0.48 -5.19 4.17
N PHE A 39 1.16 -6.01 3.37
CA PHE A 39 1.83 -7.22 3.88
C PHE A 39 3.24 -6.97 4.39
N GLY A 40 3.95 -5.98 3.84
CA GLY A 40 5.35 -5.71 4.17
C GLY A 40 5.56 -4.81 5.38
N PHE A 41 4.57 -3.99 5.75
CA PHE A 41 4.69 -2.98 6.80
C PHE A 41 3.48 -2.99 7.71
N LYS A 42 3.67 -2.54 8.95
CA LYS A 42 2.58 -2.22 9.86
C LYS A 42 2.08 -0.81 9.57
N PHE A 43 0.83 -0.70 9.15
CA PHE A 43 0.10 0.56 9.01
C PHE A 43 -1.11 0.55 9.94
N ASP A 44 -1.43 1.70 10.54
CA ASP A 44 -2.61 1.86 11.39
C ASP A 44 -3.87 2.11 10.57
N SER A 45 -3.71 2.63 9.34
CA SER A 45 -4.82 2.93 8.45
C SER A 45 -4.50 2.72 6.97
N MET A 46 -5.57 2.66 6.15
CA MET A 46 -5.45 2.67 4.69
C MET A 46 -4.96 4.03 4.16
N GLU A 47 -5.23 5.10 4.89
CA GLU A 47 -4.77 6.45 4.55
C GLU A 47 -3.24 6.54 4.61
N ASP A 48 -2.62 5.90 5.59
CA ASP A 48 -1.15 5.86 5.71
C ASP A 48 -0.50 5.16 4.51
N ILE A 49 -1.09 4.06 4.04
CA ILE A 49 -0.62 3.33 2.84
C ILE A 49 -0.69 4.24 1.62
N LEU A 50 -1.81 4.92 1.41
CA LEU A 50 -2.01 5.81 0.27
C LEU A 50 -1.10 7.04 0.35
N THR A 51 -0.88 7.59 1.55
CA THR A 51 0.02 8.71 1.81
C THR A 51 1.47 8.32 1.53
N ALA A 52 1.91 7.15 2.00
CA ALA A 52 3.23 6.60 1.69
C ALA A 52 3.42 6.42 0.18
N LEU A 53 2.41 5.96 -0.55
CA LEU A 53 2.49 5.84 -2.01
C LEU A 53 2.54 7.20 -2.72
N LEU A 54 1.80 8.19 -2.21
CA LEU A 54 1.73 9.52 -2.81
C LEU A 54 3.01 10.33 -2.58
N TYR A 55 3.54 10.33 -1.36
CA TYR A 55 4.66 11.18 -0.95
C TYR A 55 6.01 10.44 -0.91
N GLY A 56 6.00 9.11 -0.94
CA GLY A 56 7.18 8.28 -0.75
C GLY A 56 7.35 7.84 0.71
N PHE A 57 8.16 6.82 0.91
CA PHE A 57 8.47 6.25 2.23
C PHE A 57 9.84 5.58 2.18
N GLU A 58 10.50 5.50 3.33
CA GLU A 58 11.77 4.78 3.49
C GLU A 58 11.52 3.31 3.84
N ARG A 59 12.41 2.43 3.37
CA ARG A 59 12.34 1.00 3.65
C ARG A 59 13.54 0.61 4.49
N ASP A 60 13.29 0.40 5.78
CA ASP A 60 14.31 -0.09 6.67
C ASP A 60 14.57 -1.58 6.48
N TYR A 61 15.79 -2.00 6.82
CA TYR A 61 16.15 -3.41 6.81
C TYR A 61 15.32 -4.15 7.86
N PRO A 62 14.71 -5.31 7.52
CA PRO A 62 13.89 -6.04 8.48
C PRO A 62 14.73 -6.49 9.67
N ILE A 63 14.19 -6.32 10.87
CA ILE A 63 14.81 -6.82 12.09
C ILE A 63 14.66 -8.34 12.08
N ILE A 64 15.77 -9.06 11.91
CA ILE A 64 15.81 -10.52 11.95
C ILE A 64 15.81 -10.96 13.41
N LEU A 65 14.73 -11.64 13.85
CA LEU A 65 14.54 -12.04 15.25
C LEU A 65 15.27 -13.34 15.61
N GLU A 66 15.62 -14.16 14.62
CA GLU A 66 16.23 -15.47 14.82
C GLU A 66 17.52 -15.59 14.00
N GLU A 67 18.59 -16.09 14.60
CA GLU A 67 19.84 -16.35 13.87
C GLU A 67 19.58 -17.43 12.81
N PRO A 68 19.97 -17.20 11.53
CA PRO A 68 19.80 -18.20 10.49
C PRO A 68 20.64 -19.46 10.81
N PRO A 69 20.14 -20.67 10.49
CA PRO A 69 20.86 -21.90 10.77
C PRO A 69 22.22 -21.92 10.03
N PRO A 70 23.27 -22.52 10.62
CA PRO A 70 24.56 -22.66 9.95
C PRO A 70 24.40 -23.51 8.68
N TYR A 71 24.88 -22.99 7.55
CA TYR A 71 24.91 -23.65 6.23
C TYR A 71 26.03 -24.68 6.12
#